data_AF-A0A510HMW1-F1
#
_entry.id   AF-A0A510HMW1-F1
#
_cell.length_a   1.000
_cell.length_b   1.000
_cell.length_c   1.000
_cell.angle_alpha   90.00
_cell.angle_beta   90.00
_cell.angle_gamma   90.00
#
_symmetry.space_group_name_H-M   'P 1'
#
loop_
_entity.id
_entity.type
_entity.pdbx_description
1 polymer ?
#
loop_
_entity_poly.entity_id
_entity_poly.type
_entity_poly.pdbx_seq_one_letter_code
_entity_poly.pdbx_strand_id
1 'polypeptide(L)'
;MLDNLSTHTGSAFYEIFPAEVARDLARRIEFVYTPVHGSWLNMVEVEISVLVRQCLKRRLADMETLERETKAWCGERNRLGASVDWCFRTEDARTKLRSLYPSTEV
;
A
#
# COMPACT_ATOMS: atom_id res chain seq x y z
N MET A 1 1.55 -3.49 5.83
CA MET A 1 0.54 -2.42 5.78
C MET A 1 -0.35 -2.68 4.59
N LEU A 2 -1.68 -2.78 4.77
CA LEU A 2 -2.66 -3.01 3.70
C LEU A 2 -3.86 -2.08 3.88
N ASP A 3 -4.67 -1.91 2.83
CA ASP A 3 -6.02 -1.33 2.97
C ASP A 3 -7.02 -2.37 3.51
N ASN A 4 -8.30 -2.00 3.61
CA ASN A 4 -9.36 -2.83 4.22
C ASN A 4 -10.19 -3.61 3.18
N LEU A 5 -9.66 -3.91 2.00
CA LEU A 5 -10.33 -4.77 1.02
C LEU A 5 -10.55 -6.17 1.61
N SER A 6 -11.69 -6.81 1.31
CA SER A 6 -12.07 -8.11 1.90
C SER A 6 -11.05 -9.23 1.65
N THR A 7 -10.27 -9.13 0.58
CA THR A 7 -9.22 -10.08 0.22
C THR A 7 -7.89 -9.83 0.94
N HIS A 8 -7.71 -8.70 1.63
CA HIS A 8 -6.48 -8.36 2.33
C HIS A 8 -6.39 -9.00 3.72
N THR A 9 -6.82 -10.24 3.84
CA THR A 9 -6.89 -10.97 5.12
C THR A 9 -6.01 -12.21 5.08
N GLY A 10 -5.57 -12.69 6.25
CA GLY A 10 -4.77 -13.91 6.33
C GLY A 10 -5.47 -15.17 5.80
N SER A 11 -6.80 -15.16 5.71
CA SER A 11 -7.57 -16.25 5.08
C SER A 11 -7.29 -16.40 3.59
N ALA A 12 -6.87 -15.34 2.89
CA ALA A 12 -6.51 -15.41 1.47
C ALA A 12 -5.38 -16.42 1.21
N PHE A 13 -4.50 -16.66 2.18
CA PHE A 13 -3.48 -17.72 2.04
C PHE A 13 -4.09 -19.12 1.96
N TYR A 14 -5.19 -19.38 2.67
CA TYR A 14 -5.87 -20.68 2.66
C TYR A 14 -6.68 -20.91 1.38
N GLU A 15 -6.99 -19.86 0.62
CA GLU A 15 -7.64 -19.97 -0.69
C GLU A 15 -6.66 -20.44 -1.78
N ILE A 16 -5.36 -20.13 -1.62
CA ILE A 16 -4.33 -20.38 -2.65
C ILE A 16 -3.39 -21.53 -2.29
N PHE A 17 -3.05 -21.69 -1.00
CA PHE A 17 -2.04 -22.64 -0.56
C PHE A 17 -2.64 -23.79 0.27
N PRO A 18 -1.99 -24.98 0.29
CA PRO A 18 -2.32 -26.03 1.24
C PRO A 18 -2.29 -25.51 2.68
N ALA A 19 -3.16 -26.06 3.54
CA ALA A 19 -3.39 -25.53 4.88
C ALA A 19 -2.12 -25.38 5.74
N GLU A 20 -1.17 -26.31 5.65
CA GLU A 20 0.09 -26.26 6.38
C GLU A 20 0.94 -25.05 5.95
N VAL A 21 1.07 -24.82 4.64
CA VAL A 21 1.82 -23.68 4.06
C VAL A 21 1.12 -22.37 4.39
N ALA A 22 -0.20 -22.31 4.23
CA ALA A 22 -0.99 -21.14 4.57
C ALA A 22 -0.84 -20.75 6.05
N ARG A 23 -0.84 -21.76 6.95
CA ARG A 23 -0.65 -21.55 8.38
C ARG A 23 0.75 -21.05 8.72
N ASP A 24 1.80 -21.57 8.10
CA ASP A 24 3.16 -21.07 8.29
C ASP A 24 3.27 -19.59 7.87
N LEU A 25 2.80 -19.27 6.67
CA LEU A 25 2.82 -17.89 6.14
C LEU A 25 2.02 -16.93 7.04
N ALA A 26 0.80 -17.31 7.43
CA ALA A 26 -0.05 -16.48 8.28
C ALA A 26 0.56 -16.18 9.65
N ARG A 27 1.42 -17.07 10.18
CA ARG A 27 2.10 -16.86 11.48
C ARG A 27 3.34 -15.99 11.38
N ARG A 28 3.89 -15.80 10.18
CA ARG A 28 5.13 -15.05 9.94
C ARG A 28 4.87 -13.60 9.54
N ILE A 29 3.63 -13.25 9.20
CA ILE A 29 3.25 -11.94 8.69
C ILE A 29 2.33 -11.25 9.69
N GLU A 30 2.70 -10.04 10.08
CA GLU A 30 1.80 -9.13 10.80
C GLU A 30 0.99 -8.30 9.80
N PHE A 31 -0.33 -8.42 9.86
CA PHE A 31 -1.25 -7.65 9.04
C PHE A 31 -1.60 -6.34 9.75
N VAL A 32 -0.91 -5.27 9.36
CA VAL A 32 -1.23 -3.90 9.79
C VAL A 32 -2.13 -3.25 8.75
N TYR A 33 -3.31 -2.78 9.15
CA TYR A 33 -4.27 -2.13 8.26
C TYR A 33 -4.22 -0.61 8.42
N THR A 34 -4.31 0.13 7.31
CA THR A 34 -4.55 1.57 7.37
C THR A 34 -5.95 1.84 7.91
N PRO A 35 -6.19 2.98 8.57
CA PRO A 35 -7.55 3.39 8.93
C PRO A 35 -8.50 3.37 7.73
N VAL A 36 -9.79 3.14 7.98
CA VAL A 36 -10.82 3.29 6.94
C VAL A 36 -10.78 4.71 6.40
N HIS A 37 -10.82 4.86 5.07
CA HIS A 37 -10.61 6.12 4.34
C HIS A 37 -9.20 6.75 4.54
N GLY A 38 -8.24 6.00 5.06
CA GLY A 38 -6.84 6.40 5.26
C GLY A 38 -5.93 6.09 4.07
N SER A 39 -6.47 6.08 2.86
CA SER A 39 -5.78 5.67 1.61
C SER A 39 -4.51 6.50 1.35
N TRP A 40 -4.51 7.77 1.76
CA TRP A 40 -3.36 8.68 1.71
C TRP A 40 -2.18 8.29 2.62
N LEU A 41 -2.36 7.33 3.54
CA LEU A 41 -1.28 6.72 4.33
C LEU A 41 -0.76 5.41 3.70
N ASN A 42 -1.40 4.90 2.66
CA ASN A 42 -0.98 3.67 2.00
C ASN A 42 0.20 3.95 1.06
N MET A 43 1.35 3.33 1.35
CA MET A 43 2.59 3.52 0.57
C MET A 43 2.42 3.14 -0.91
N VAL A 44 1.62 2.12 -1.23
CA VAL A 44 1.38 1.70 -2.61
C VAL A 44 0.57 2.76 -3.36
N GLU A 45 -0.45 3.35 -2.72
CA GLU A 45 -1.24 4.43 -3.33
C GLU A 45 -0.40 5.69 -3.57
N VAL A 46 0.53 6.01 -2.65
CA VAL A 46 1.50 7.09 -2.85
C VAL A 46 2.33 6.82 -4.12
N GLU A 47 2.88 5.62 -4.29
CA GLU A 47 3.66 5.29 -5.49
C GLU A 47 2.83 5.29 -6.77
N ILE A 48 1.59 4.78 -6.75
CA ILE A 48 0.67 4.88 -7.89
C ILE A 48 0.45 6.36 -8.26
N SER A 49 0.33 7.23 -7.26
CA SER A 49 0.21 8.68 -7.47
C SER A 49 1.45 9.25 -8.17
N VAL A 50 2.66 8.79 -7.83
CA VAL A 50 3.91 9.20 -8.50
C VAL A 50 3.95 8.66 -9.93
N LEU A 51 3.63 7.38 -10.15
CA LEU A 51 3.54 6.75 -11.47
C LEU A 51 2.59 7.52 -12.39
N VAL A 52 1.41 7.88 -11.89
CA VAL A 52 0.43 8.65 -12.66
C VAL A 52 1.00 10.00 -13.08
N ARG A 53 1.67 10.72 -12.18
CA ARG A 53 2.23 12.04 -12.49
C ARG A 53 3.42 11.98 -13.43
N GLN A 54 4.29 10.98 -13.29
CA GLN A 54 5.55 10.89 -14.02
C GLN A 54 5.44 10.15 -15.35
N CYS A 55 4.59 9.13 -15.44
CA CYS A 55 4.52 8.22 -16.58
C CYS A 55 3.15 8.26 -17.30
N LEU A 56 2.06 8.27 -16.53
CA LEU A 56 0.71 8.04 -17.08
C LEU A 56 -0.12 9.31 -17.29
N LYS A 57 0.46 10.51 -17.10
CA LYS A 57 -0.21 11.80 -17.32
C LYS A 57 -0.34 12.14 -18.82
N ARG A 58 -0.74 11.16 -19.62
CA ARG A 58 -0.91 11.21 -21.07
C ARG A 58 -1.84 10.08 -21.51
N ARG A 59 -2.46 10.24 -22.69
CA ARG A 59 -3.24 9.16 -23.29
C ARG A 59 -2.28 8.08 -23.82
N LEU A 60 -2.62 6.83 -23.55
CA LEU A 60 -1.95 5.64 -24.09
C LEU A 60 -2.93 4.92 -25.03
N ALA A 61 -2.41 4.38 -26.12
CA ALA A 61 -3.23 3.82 -27.19
C ALA A 61 -3.77 2.42 -26.84
N ASP A 62 -3.01 1.65 -26.06
CA ASP A 62 -3.25 0.24 -25.80
C ASP A 62 -2.61 -0.21 -24.48
N MET A 63 -3.00 -1.43 -24.05
CA MET A 63 -2.50 -2.05 -22.83
C MET A 63 -1.01 -2.39 -22.92
N GLU A 64 -0.52 -2.81 -24.09
CA GLU A 64 0.88 -3.18 -24.29
C GLU A 64 1.82 -2.00 -24.03
N THR A 65 1.43 -0.81 -24.52
CA THR A 65 2.13 0.44 -24.26
C THR A 65 2.08 0.80 -22.79
N LEU A 66 0.92 0.67 -22.12
CA LEU A 66 0.81 0.91 -20.68
C LEU A 66 1.76 0.01 -19.88
N GLU A 67 1.82 -1.28 -20.19
CA GLU A 67 2.71 -2.22 -19.53
C GLU A 67 4.19 -1.88 -19.75
N ARG A 68 4.59 -1.60 -21.00
CA ARG A 68 5.98 -1.29 -21.35
C ARG A 68 6.46 -0.05 -20.61
N GLU A 69 5.66 1.01 -20.62
CA GLU A 69 5.98 2.28 -19.98
C GLU A 69 6.04 2.15 -18.45
N THR A 70 5.07 1.45 -17.86
CA THR A 70 5.05 1.21 -16.41
C THR A 70 6.24 0.36 -15.97
N LYS A 71 6.61 -0.69 -16.73
CA LYS A 71 7.80 -1.53 -16.47
C LYS A 71 9.09 -0.72 -16.55
N ALA A 72 9.23 0.11 -17.59
CA ALA A 72 10.39 0.99 -17.75
C ALA A 72 10.53 1.99 -16.58
N TRP A 73 9.41 2.62 -16.20
CA TRP A 73 9.37 3.53 -15.06
C TRP A 73 9.73 2.85 -13.73
N CYS A 74 9.17 1.66 -13.47
CA CYS A 74 9.51 0.87 -12.27
C CYS A 74 11.00 0.49 -12.25
N GLY A 75 11.55 0.06 -13.39
CA GLY A 75 12.97 -0.28 -13.51
C GLY A 75 13.88 0.89 -13.17
N GLU A 76 13.56 2.08 -13.67
CA GLU A 76 14.33 3.29 -13.38
C GLU A 76 14.24 3.71 -11.92
N ARG A 77 13.05 3.70 -11.31
CA ARG A 77 12.90 4.01 -9.87
C ARG A 77 13.67 3.04 -8.98
N ASN A 78 13.61 1.75 -9.30
CA ASN A 78 14.37 0.73 -8.58
C ASN A 78 15.88 0.96 -8.72
N ARG A 79 16.36 1.28 -9.93
CA ARG A 79 17.77 1.59 -10.19
C ARG A 79 18.24 2.81 -9.40
N LEU A 80 17.39 3.82 -9.26
CA LEU A 80 17.67 5.03 -8.48
C LEU A 80 17.53 4.81 -6.96
N GLY A 81 17.01 3.67 -6.52
CA GLY A 81 16.67 3.44 -5.11
C GLY A 81 15.64 4.45 -4.61
N ALA A 82 14.74 4.90 -5.47
CA ALA A 82 13.76 5.93 -5.13
C ALA A 82 12.84 5.42 -4.01
N SER A 83 12.78 6.16 -2.91
CA SER A 83 11.96 5.85 -1.75
C SER A 83 10.98 6.97 -1.43
N VAL A 84 10.00 6.67 -0.60
CA VAL A 84 9.11 7.68 -0.03
C VAL A 84 9.82 8.35 1.14
N ASP A 85 9.97 9.68 1.09
CA ASP A 85 10.37 10.46 2.27
C ASP A 85 9.15 10.63 3.19
N TRP A 86 9.14 9.88 4.28
CA TRP A 86 7.97 9.76 5.14
C TRP A 86 7.95 10.84 6.23
N CYS A 87 7.14 11.88 6.00
CA CYS A 87 7.03 13.01 6.93
C CYS A 87 5.92 12.90 7.97
N PHE A 88 5.01 11.91 7.86
CA PHE A 88 3.85 11.80 8.75
C PHE A 88 4.22 11.08 10.05
N ARG A 89 4.17 11.78 11.18
CA ARG A 89 4.61 11.28 12.48
C ARG A 89 3.44 10.88 13.37
N THR A 90 3.76 10.21 14.47
CA THR A 90 2.79 9.80 15.49
C THR A 90 2.06 11.01 16.09
N GLU A 91 2.74 12.15 16.24
CA GLU A 91 2.15 13.40 16.73
C GLU A 91 1.08 13.94 15.77
N ASP A 92 1.35 13.88 14.45
CA ASP A 92 0.39 14.26 13.42
C ASP A 92 -0.84 13.35 13.46
N ALA A 93 -0.63 12.04 13.64
CA ALA A 93 -1.69 11.05 13.76
C ALA A 93 -2.64 11.35 14.93
N ARG A 94 -2.12 11.73 16.10
CA ARG A 94 -2.95 12.10 17.27
C ARG A 94 -3.89 13.26 17.00
N THR A 95 -3.53 14.15 16.08
CA THR A 95 -4.35 15.29 15.69
C THR A 95 -5.27 14.95 14.53
N LYS A 96 -4.75 14.38 13.44
CA LYS A 96 -5.49 14.05 12.21
C LYS A 96 -6.46 12.87 12.38
N LEU A 97 -6.13 11.91 13.22
CA LEU A 97 -6.89 10.68 13.46
C LEU A 97 -7.46 10.64 14.89
N ARG A 98 -7.75 11.81 15.48
CA ARG A 98 -8.19 11.95 16.87
C ARG A 98 -9.31 10.97 17.25
N SER A 99 -10.27 10.71 16.36
CA SER A 99 -11.38 9.79 16.60
C SER A 99 -10.98 8.33 16.82
N LEU A 100 -9.77 7.94 16.38
CA LEU A 100 -9.23 6.58 16.54
C LEU A 100 -8.41 6.42 17.82
N TYR A 101 -8.04 7.52 18.48
CA TYR A 101 -7.31 7.48 19.74
C TYR A 101 -8.31 7.38 20.91
N PRO A 102 -7.99 6.60 21.96
CA PRO A 102 -8.81 6.56 23.17
C PRO A 102 -8.95 7.96 23.78
N SER A 103 -10.18 8.34 24.14
CA SER A 103 -10.40 9.51 25.00
C SER A 103 -9.82 9.20 26.37
N THR A 104 -8.72 9.84 26.73
CA THR A 104 -8.25 9.84 28.13
C THR A 104 -9.15 10.79 28.91
N GLU A 105 -10.32 10.32 29.34
CA GLU A 105 -11.00 10.93 30.48
C GLU A 105 -10.19 10.58 31.73
N VAL A 106 -9.67 11.61 32.40
CA VAL A 106 -9.22 11.56 33.79
C VAL A 106 -10.23 12.37 34.59
#